data_AF-A0A7S1QAR0-F1
#
_entry.id   AF-A0A7S1QAR0-F1
#
_cell.length_a   1.000
_cell.length_b   1.000
_cell.length_c   1.000
_cell.angle_alpha   90.00
_cell.angle_beta   90.00
_cell.angle_gamma   90.00
#
_symmetry.space_group_name_H-M   'P 1'
#
loop_
_entity.id
_entity.type
_entity.pdbx_description
1 polymer ?
#
loop_
_entity_poly.entity_id
_entity_poly.type
_entity_poly.pdbx_seq_one_letter_code
_entity_poly.pdbx_strand_id
1 'polypeptide(L)'
;GSSSLARILASRRGEYHISQGAMAERYLITKDTVAEGAAVPEAVKMKLERNAALAEEKQKAAAAKSKVRAEQRHALKMRTLKYDKEYAEHQRKLIALRRKAKIEGNFFVEPEAKLLFVIRIVGIIKISPKV
;
A
#
# COMPACT_ATOMS: atom_id res chain seq x y z
N GLY A 1 -22.73 53.00 -12.78
CA GLY A 1 -23.82 52.08 -12.40
C GLY A 1 -23.80 50.85 -13.29
N SER A 2 -22.94 49.88 -12.99
CA SER A 2 -22.90 48.59 -13.71
C SER A 2 -22.18 47.49 -12.89
N SER A 3 -22.17 47.61 -11.55
CA SER A 3 -21.42 46.73 -10.65
C SER A 3 -22.30 45.96 -9.64
N SER A 4 -23.62 45.94 -9.84
CA SER A 4 -24.57 45.25 -8.95
C SER A 4 -25.24 44.02 -9.56
N LEU A 5 -25.18 43.82 -10.89
CA LEU A 5 -25.85 42.70 -11.57
C LEU A 5 -24.95 41.47 -11.79
N ALA A 6 -23.62 41.62 -11.80
CA ALA A 6 -22.69 40.49 -11.94
C ALA A 6 -22.55 39.67 -10.63
N ARG A 7 -22.96 40.22 -9.48
CA ARG A 7 -22.88 39.55 -8.18
C ARG A 7 -24.12 38.68 -7.87
N ILE A 8 -25.23 38.92 -8.57
CA ILE A 8 -26.50 38.20 -8.37
C ILE A 8 -26.60 36.94 -9.26
N LEU A 9 -25.84 36.88 -10.36
CA LEU A 9 -25.82 35.74 -11.28
C LEU A 9 -24.78 34.64 -10.94
N ALA A 10 -23.99 34.80 -9.88
CA ALA A 10 -23.07 33.78 -9.38
C ALA A 10 -23.70 32.87 -8.29
N SER A 11 -24.97 33.09 -7.91
CA SER A 11 -25.68 32.28 -6.89
C SER A 11 -26.52 31.13 -7.46
N ARG A 12 -26.37 30.78 -8.75
CA ARG A 12 -27.21 29.76 -9.41
C ARG A 12 -26.46 28.74 -10.27
N ARG A 13 -25.22 28.40 -9.91
CA ARG A 13 -24.63 27.10 -10.26
C ARG A 13 -23.97 26.55 -9.01
N GLY A 14 -24.60 25.54 -8.43
CA GLY A 14 -24.00 24.77 -7.34
C GLY A 14 -22.77 24.04 -7.86
N GLU A 15 -21.62 24.71 -7.79
CA GLU A 15 -20.33 24.05 -7.82
C GLU A 15 -20.15 23.32 -6.50
N TYR A 16 -20.70 22.11 -6.41
CA TYR A 16 -20.27 21.16 -5.40
C TYR A 16 -18.88 20.66 -5.80
N HIS A 17 -17.85 21.37 -5.35
CA HIS A 17 -16.52 20.81 -5.18
C HIS A 17 -16.63 19.61 -4.22
N ILE A 18 -16.74 18.39 -4.78
CA ILE A 18 -16.69 17.16 -4.00
C ILE A 18 -15.22 16.98 -3.57
N SER A 19 -14.86 17.50 -2.40
CA SER A 19 -13.60 17.12 -1.78
C SER A 19 -13.65 15.61 -1.50
N GLN A 20 -12.60 14.88 -1.89
CA GLN A 20 -12.55 13.42 -1.69
C GLN A 20 -12.69 13.01 -0.21
N GLY A 21 -12.43 13.94 0.73
CA GLY A 21 -12.65 13.75 2.17
C GLY A 21 -14.13 13.74 2.59
N ALA A 22 -14.99 14.56 1.96
CA ALA A 22 -16.40 14.67 2.34
C ALA A 22 -17.21 13.38 2.10
N MET A 23 -16.74 12.52 1.19
CA MET A 23 -17.35 11.19 0.96
C MET A 23 -16.97 10.19 2.06
N ALA A 24 -15.72 10.19 2.52
CA ALA A 24 -15.23 9.27 3.55
C ALA A 24 -15.86 9.55 4.93
N GLU A 25 -16.12 10.81 5.25
CA GLU A 25 -16.77 11.24 6.49
C GLU A 25 -18.22 10.75 6.63
N ARG A 26 -18.94 10.58 5.51
CA ARG A 26 -20.33 10.07 5.53
C ARG A 26 -20.45 8.58 5.86
N TYR A 27 -19.39 7.79 5.70
CA TYR A 27 -19.38 6.34 5.99
C TYR A 27 -18.68 5.99 7.32
N LEU A 28 -18.22 7.00 8.06
CA LEU A 28 -17.72 6.84 9.41
C LEU A 28 -18.91 6.51 10.33
N ILE A 29 -18.77 5.43 11.10
CA ILE A 29 -19.74 5.07 12.14
C ILE A 29 -19.58 6.11 13.23
N THR A 30 -20.46 7.10 13.26
CA THR A 30 -20.46 8.13 14.29
C THR A 30 -20.89 7.50 15.61
N LYS A 31 -20.10 7.73 16.67
CA LYS A 31 -20.50 7.43 18.04
C LYS A 31 -21.45 8.55 18.49
N ASP A 32 -22.71 8.44 18.13
CA ASP A 32 -23.72 9.39 18.56
C ASP A 32 -23.99 9.17 20.06
N THR A 33 -23.41 10.01 20.92
CA THR A 33 -23.65 9.97 22.37
C THR A 33 -24.98 10.65 22.69
N VAL A 34 -25.94 9.91 23.23
CA VAL A 34 -27.23 10.48 23.64
C VAL A 34 -27.17 10.81 25.12
N ALA A 35 -27.58 12.03 25.51
CA ALA A 35 -27.61 12.44 26.92
C ALA A 35 -28.67 11.64 27.69
N GLU A 36 -28.28 11.03 28.80
CA GLU A 36 -29.18 10.27 29.68
C GLU A 36 -30.22 11.22 30.29
N GLY A 37 -31.49 11.06 29.89
CA GLY A 37 -32.63 11.81 30.42
C GLY A 37 -33.52 12.51 29.39
N ALA A 38 -33.13 12.55 28.10
CA ALA A 38 -33.98 13.11 27.04
C ALA A 38 -34.77 12.03 26.29
N ALA A 39 -36.02 12.32 25.90
CA ALA A 39 -36.84 11.42 25.09
C ALA A 39 -36.19 11.23 23.71
N VAL A 40 -35.54 10.08 23.52
CA VAL A 40 -34.79 9.77 22.29
C VAL A 40 -35.77 9.51 21.15
N PRO A 41 -35.69 10.27 20.03
CA PRO A 41 -36.52 10.02 18.85
C PRO A 41 -36.27 8.62 18.26
N GLU A 42 -37.32 8.00 17.72
CA GLU A 42 -37.27 6.64 17.15
C GLU A 42 -36.20 6.51 16.04
N ALA A 43 -36.07 7.52 15.18
CA ALA A 43 -35.05 7.55 14.13
C ALA A 43 -33.61 7.49 14.66
N VAL A 44 -33.35 8.04 15.86
CA VAL A 44 -32.03 8.00 16.49
C VAL A 44 -31.74 6.59 17.03
N LYS A 45 -32.74 5.90 17.60
CA LYS A 45 -32.59 4.50 18.05
C LYS A 45 -32.24 3.56 16.89
N MET A 46 -32.95 3.67 15.77
CA MET A 46 -32.65 2.90 14.56
C MET A 46 -31.24 3.17 14.02
N LYS A 47 -30.76 4.43 14.09
CA LYS A 47 -29.39 4.78 13.67
C LYS A 47 -28.34 4.14 14.58
N LEU A 48 -28.57 4.12 15.89
CA LEU A 48 -27.66 3.49 16.87
C LEU A 48 -27.56 1.98 16.65
N GLU A 49 -28.69 1.29 16.46
CA GLU A 49 -28.73 -0.16 16.20
C GLU A 49 -27.98 -0.53 14.91
N ARG A 50 -28.22 0.22 13.82
CA ARG A 50 -27.50 0.04 12.56
C ARG A 50 -25.99 0.27 12.71
N ASN A 51 -25.60 1.33 13.43
CA ASN A 51 -24.21 1.66 13.67
C ASN A 51 -23.50 0.61 14.54
N ALA A 52 -24.19 0.03 15.52
CA ALA A 52 -23.68 -1.07 16.34
C ALA A 52 -23.42 -2.32 15.49
N ALA A 53 -24.39 -2.72 14.65
CA ALA A 53 -24.23 -3.87 13.74
C ALA A 53 -23.04 -3.69 12.77
N LEU A 54 -22.91 -2.50 12.17
CA LEU A 54 -21.78 -2.18 11.29
C LEU A 54 -20.43 -2.14 12.03
N ALA A 55 -20.42 -1.72 13.30
CA ALA A 55 -19.21 -1.69 14.11
C ALA A 55 -18.73 -3.11 14.43
N GLU A 56 -19.64 -4.01 14.79
CA GLU A 56 -19.35 -5.42 15.03
C GLU A 56 -18.81 -6.11 13.76
N GLU A 57 -19.42 -5.86 12.61
CA GLU A 57 -18.95 -6.41 11.33
C GLU A 57 -17.54 -5.92 10.99
N LYS A 58 -17.27 -4.61 11.17
CA LYS A 58 -15.93 -4.04 10.98
C LYS A 58 -14.91 -4.65 11.94
N GLN A 59 -15.26 -4.87 13.20
CA GLN A 59 -14.37 -5.51 14.18
C GLN A 59 -14.05 -6.97 13.78
N LYS A 60 -15.06 -7.74 13.36
CA LYS A 60 -14.88 -9.11 12.85
C LYS A 60 -13.97 -9.13 11.63
N ALA A 61 -14.20 -8.23 10.66
CA ALA A 61 -13.37 -8.10 9.46
C ALA A 61 -11.93 -7.66 9.78
N ALA A 62 -11.74 -6.74 10.72
CA ALA A 62 -10.41 -6.30 11.16
C ALA A 62 -9.64 -7.43 11.87
N ALA A 63 -10.31 -8.20 12.73
CA ALA A 63 -9.73 -9.36 13.39
C ALA A 63 -9.37 -10.48 12.41
N ALA A 64 -10.18 -10.72 11.39
CA ALA A 64 -9.84 -11.67 10.32
C ALA A 64 -8.60 -11.21 9.53
N LYS A 65 -8.57 -9.93 9.14
CA LYS A 65 -7.42 -9.35 8.42
C LYS A 65 -6.13 -9.35 9.25
N SER A 66 -6.21 -9.13 10.56
CA SER A 66 -5.02 -9.14 11.42
C SER A 66 -4.41 -10.54 11.53
N LYS A 67 -5.22 -11.59 11.60
CA LYS A 67 -4.77 -13.00 11.58
C LYS A 67 -4.04 -13.33 10.27
N VAL A 68 -4.67 -13.05 9.13
CA VAL A 68 -4.06 -13.29 7.79
C VAL A 68 -2.73 -12.54 7.64
N ARG A 69 -2.64 -11.28 8.09
CA ARG A 69 -1.38 -10.53 8.07
C ARG A 69 -0.31 -11.13 8.96
N ALA A 70 -0.67 -11.69 10.12
CA ALA A 70 0.28 -12.34 11.00
C ALA A 70 0.88 -13.60 10.36
N GLU A 71 0.03 -14.42 9.72
CA GLU A 71 0.44 -15.60 8.97
C GLU A 71 1.36 -15.24 7.78
N GLN A 72 0.97 -14.24 6.99
CA GLN A 72 1.79 -13.74 5.86
C GLN A 72 3.15 -13.22 6.32
N ARG A 73 3.19 -12.47 7.43
CA ARG A 73 4.44 -11.97 8.00
C ARG A 73 5.34 -13.12 8.49
N HIS A 74 4.77 -14.15 9.09
CA HIS A 74 5.52 -15.33 9.50
C HIS A 74 6.09 -16.08 8.29
N ALA A 75 5.28 -16.30 7.24
CA ALA A 75 5.72 -16.92 6.00
C ALA A 75 6.85 -16.11 5.33
N LEU A 76 6.73 -14.78 5.29
CA LEU A 76 7.76 -13.90 4.76
C LEU A 76 9.06 -14.04 5.55
N LYS A 77 8.99 -14.04 6.89
CA LYS A 77 10.17 -14.23 7.76
C LYS A 77 10.90 -15.53 7.45
N MET A 78 10.17 -16.64 7.33
CA MET A 78 10.78 -17.94 7.00
C MET A 78 11.42 -17.94 5.60
N ARG A 79 10.77 -17.28 4.64
CA ARG A 79 11.28 -17.15 3.27
C ARG A 79 12.55 -16.30 3.21
N THR A 80 12.62 -15.20 3.95
CA THR A 80 13.83 -14.37 4.05
C THR A 80 15.00 -15.16 4.61
N LEU A 81 14.79 -15.84 5.74
CA LEU A 81 15.84 -16.66 6.37
C LEU A 81 16.33 -17.79 5.45
N LYS A 82 15.45 -18.36 4.62
CA LYS A 82 15.82 -19.36 3.61
C LYS A 82 16.74 -18.75 2.55
N TYR A 83 16.35 -17.61 1.96
CA TYR A 83 17.15 -16.98 0.92
C TYR A 83 18.50 -16.47 1.42
N ASP A 84 18.56 -15.92 2.64
CA ASP A 84 19.83 -15.49 3.24
C ASP A 84 20.83 -16.65 3.36
N LYS A 85 20.35 -17.83 3.80
CA LYS A 85 21.16 -19.05 3.87
C LYS A 85 21.61 -19.51 2.48
N GLU A 86 20.70 -19.58 1.51
CA GLU A 86 20.99 -20.00 0.14
C GLU A 86 22.07 -19.11 -0.50
N TYR A 87 21.97 -17.78 -0.34
CA TYR A 87 22.98 -16.86 -0.87
C TYR A 87 24.32 -17.00 -0.16
N ALA A 88 24.34 -17.14 1.17
CA ALA A 88 25.58 -17.34 1.92
C ALA A 88 26.28 -18.66 1.55
N GLU A 89 25.53 -19.75 1.41
CA GLU A 89 26.04 -21.05 0.97
C GLU A 89 26.55 -21.01 -0.47
N HIS A 90 25.83 -20.35 -1.37
CA HIS A 90 26.25 -20.18 -2.75
C HIS A 90 27.60 -19.44 -2.86
N GLN A 91 27.76 -18.34 -2.11
CA GLN A 91 29.03 -17.59 -2.07
C GLN A 91 30.19 -18.44 -1.51
N ARG A 92 29.95 -19.15 -0.40
CA ARG A 92 30.94 -20.06 0.17
C ARG A 92 31.33 -21.17 -0.81
N LYS A 93 30.37 -21.73 -1.54
CA LYS A 93 30.59 -22.76 -2.55
C LYS A 93 31.45 -22.24 -3.70
N LEU A 94 31.18 -21.04 -4.22
CA LEU A 94 32.01 -20.43 -5.27
C LEU A 94 33.46 -20.25 -4.80
N ILE A 95 33.67 -19.74 -3.59
CA ILE A 95 35.01 -19.58 -3.02
C ILE A 95 35.71 -20.94 -2.85
N ALA A 96 34.99 -21.95 -2.36
CA ALA A 96 35.53 -23.30 -2.19
C ALA A 96 35.95 -23.91 -3.54
N LEU A 97 35.15 -23.75 -4.60
CA LEU A 97 35.46 -24.24 -5.94
C LEU A 97 36.69 -23.54 -6.52
N ARG A 98 36.78 -22.20 -6.41
CA ARG A 98 37.99 -21.45 -6.80
C ARG A 98 39.24 -21.95 -6.08
N ARG A 99 39.15 -22.23 -4.77
CA ARG A 99 40.28 -22.75 -3.97
C ARG A 99 40.67 -24.16 -4.37
N LYS A 100 39.72 -25.06 -4.58
CA LYS A 100 39.97 -26.44 -5.04
C LYS A 100 40.67 -26.45 -6.41
N ALA A 101 40.16 -25.68 -7.37
CA ALA A 101 40.78 -25.56 -8.68
C ALA A 101 42.23 -25.05 -8.57
N LYS A 102 42.48 -24.03 -7.73
CA LYS A 102 43.84 -23.52 -7.48
C LYS A 102 44.78 -24.58 -6.87
N ILE A 103 44.29 -25.42 -5.95
CA ILE A 103 45.09 -26.49 -5.32
C ILE A 103 45.43 -27.57 -6.35
N GLU A 104 44.47 -27.94 -7.20
CA GLU A 104 44.63 -28.95 -8.24
C GLU A 104 45.43 -28.44 -9.46
N GLY A 105 45.71 -27.14 -9.54
CA GLY A 105 46.35 -26.51 -10.69
C GLY A 105 45.42 -26.29 -11.89
N ASN A 106 44.11 -26.45 -11.69
CA ASN A 106 43.08 -26.27 -12.70
C ASN A 106 42.44 -24.86 -12.63
N PHE A 107 41.75 -24.45 -13.70
CA PHE A 107 41.03 -23.18 -13.76
C PHE A 107 39.53 -23.37 -13.50
N PHE A 108 38.95 -22.54 -12.63
CA PHE A 108 37.51 -22.49 -12.39
C PHE A 108 36.90 -21.30 -13.14
N VAL A 109 36.08 -21.58 -14.15
CA VAL A 109 35.32 -20.55 -14.87
C VAL A 109 34.02 -20.28 -14.11
N GLU A 110 33.81 -19.02 -13.78
CA GLU A 110 32.62 -18.59 -13.04
C GLU A 110 31.38 -18.56 -13.94
N PRO A 111 30.19 -18.81 -13.38
CA PRO A 111 28.95 -18.72 -14.15
C PRO A 111 28.73 -17.28 -14.64
N GLU A 112 28.32 -17.15 -15.90
CA GLU A 112 28.00 -15.86 -16.52
C GLU A 112 26.81 -15.19 -15.83
N ALA A 113 26.83 -13.85 -15.80
CA ALA A 113 25.77 -13.05 -15.21
C ALA A 113 24.47 -13.18 -16.02
N LYS A 114 23.37 -13.53 -15.35
CA LYS A 114 22.07 -13.75 -16.00
C LYS A 114 21.27 -12.47 -16.24
N LEU A 115 21.53 -11.43 -15.44
CA LEU A 115 20.77 -10.18 -15.45
C LEU A 115 21.75 -9.01 -15.54
N LEU A 116 21.36 -7.99 -16.29
CA LEU A 116 22.09 -6.73 -16.43
C LEU A 116 21.23 -5.60 -15.89
N PHE A 117 21.83 -4.70 -15.11
CA PHE A 117 21.19 -3.47 -14.67
C PHE A 117 21.68 -2.30 -15.52
N VAL A 118 20.85 -1.85 -16.47
CA VAL A 118 21.21 -0.80 -17.43
C VAL A 118 20.60 0.53 -17.00
N ILE A 119 21.44 1.56 -16.90
CA ILE A 119 21.02 2.93 -16.60
C ILE A 119 21.22 3.78 -17.85
N ARG A 120 20.22 4.59 -18.20
CA ARG A 120 20.33 5.61 -19.26
C ARG A 120 21.15 6.78 -18.73
N ILE A 121 22.29 7.04 -19.38
CA ILE A 121 23.18 8.17 -19.07
C ILE A 121 22.99 9.38 -20.00
N VAL A 122 22.51 9.17 -21.23
CA VAL A 122 22.30 10.24 -22.22
C VAL A 122 20.86 10.75 -22.19
N GLY A 123 20.69 12.06 -22.35
CA GLY A 123 19.40 12.73 -22.49
C GLY A 123 18.74 12.49 -23.86
N ILE A 124 17.57 13.09 -24.06
CA ILE A 124 16.70 12.81 -25.23
C ILE A 124 17.19 13.49 -26.52
N ILE A 125 17.90 14.61 -26.40
CA ILE A 125 18.26 15.47 -27.53
C ILE A 125 19.55 14.95 -28.20
N LYS A 126 19.57 14.92 -29.55
CA LYS A 126 20.69 14.46 -30.41
C LYS A 126 21.00 12.95 -30.34
N ILE A 127 19.98 12.12 -30.17
CA ILE A 127 20.10 10.67 -30.36
C ILE A 127 19.91 10.35 -31.85
N SER A 128 20.72 9.44 -32.42
CA SER A 128 20.51 8.98 -33.79
C SER A 128 19.30 8.04 -33.87
N PRO A 129 18.54 8.01 -34.97
CA PRO A 129 17.28 7.27 -35.04
C PRO A 129 17.42 5.75 -35.00
N LYS A 130 18.65 5.24 -35.06
CA LYS A 130 18.95 3.80 -35.02
C LYS A 130 19.27 3.29 -33.60
N VAL A 131 19.52 4.19 -32.64
CA VAL A 131 19.61 3.80 -31.23
C VAL A 131 18.23 3.59 -30.64
#